data_AF-A0A1E7PVV3-F1
#
_entry.id   AF-A0A1E7PVV3-F1
#
_cell.length_a   1.000
_cell.length_b   1.000
_cell.length_c   1.000
_cell.angle_alpha   90.00
_cell.angle_beta   90.00
_cell.angle_gamma   90.00
#
_symmetry.space_group_name_H-M   'P 1'
#
loop_
_entity.id
_entity.type
_entity.pdbx_description
1 polymer ?
#
loop_
_entity_poly.entity_id
_entity_poly.type
_entity_poly.pdbx_seq_one_letter_code
_entity_poly.pdbx_strand_id
1 'polypeptide(L)'
;MVNWIMSELVRVFNTGSLEDAQLAVDALAQRNTPLVWDSKGFKKVLSPTMNLKDQILLLASSTDEDVTIQELMEWTESTNKTHYIRILKALHKEKLIHFDNSEQKITLLPAGSNNVASIVESHA
;
A
#
# COMPACT_ATOMS: atom_id res chain seq x y z
N MET A 1 13.27 -8.06 -6.27
CA MET A 1 14.44 -8.86 -6.69
C MET A 1 15.56 -8.80 -5.64
N VAL A 2 15.93 -7.61 -5.14
CA VAL A 2 16.96 -7.47 -4.07
C VAL A 2 16.57 -8.18 -2.77
N ASN A 3 15.31 -8.10 -2.33
CA ASN A 3 14.88 -8.76 -1.08
C ASN A 3 15.07 -10.28 -1.13
N TRP A 4 14.81 -10.94 -2.28
CA TRP A 4 15.03 -12.39 -2.40
C TRP A 4 16.50 -12.76 -2.23
N ILE A 5 17.41 -12.00 -2.85
CA ILE A 5 18.86 -12.21 -2.71
C ILE A 5 19.28 -12.03 -1.25
N MET A 6 18.77 -10.99 -0.57
CA MET A 6 19.07 -10.73 0.84
C MET A 6 18.48 -11.82 1.76
N SER A 7 17.25 -12.26 1.51
CA SER A 7 16.62 -13.37 2.23
C SER A 7 17.41 -14.66 2.05
N GLU A 8 17.92 -14.94 0.85
CA GLU A 8 18.72 -16.13 0.57
C GLU A 8 20.09 -16.07 1.27
N LEU A 9 20.72 -14.89 1.32
CA LEU A 9 21.94 -14.69 2.11
C LEU A 9 21.70 -14.93 3.60
N VAL A 10 20.60 -14.41 4.16
CA VAL A 10 20.23 -14.67 5.56
C VAL A 10 20.00 -16.17 5.77
N ARG A 11 19.29 -16.85 4.87
CA ARG A 11 19.02 -18.28 4.97
C ARG A 11 20.29 -19.14 4.96
N VAL A 12 21.28 -18.79 4.14
CA VAL A 12 22.54 -19.55 3.99
C VAL A 12 23.58 -19.21 5.05
N PHE A 13 23.66 -17.94 5.46
CA PHE A 13 24.72 -17.45 6.35
C PHE A 13 24.28 -17.16 7.79
N ASN A 14 23.02 -17.40 8.15
CA ASN A 14 22.57 -17.27 9.54
C ASN A 14 23.29 -18.28 10.45
N THR A 15 23.94 -17.76 11.50
CA THR A 15 24.57 -18.55 12.56
C THR A 15 23.69 -18.67 13.81
N GLY A 16 22.51 -18.03 13.81
CA GLY A 16 21.52 -18.07 14.90
C GLY A 16 20.52 -19.22 14.78
N SER A 17 19.41 -19.12 15.51
CA SER A 17 18.34 -20.12 15.44
C SER A 17 17.60 -20.06 14.10
N LEU A 18 16.97 -21.17 13.71
CA LEU A 18 16.12 -21.20 12.52
C LEU A 18 14.95 -20.20 12.62
N GLU A 19 14.44 -20.00 13.83
CA GLU A 19 13.34 -19.09 14.12
C GLU A 19 13.74 -17.62 13.89
N ASP A 20 14.92 -17.21 14.35
CA ASP A 20 15.45 -15.86 14.12
C ASP A 20 15.74 -15.61 12.64
N ALA A 21 16.24 -16.62 11.91
CA ALA A 21 16.43 -16.54 10.46
C ALA A 21 15.09 -16.34 9.75
N GLN A 22 14.06 -17.09 10.15
CA GLN A 22 12.74 -16.99 9.54
C GLN A 22 12.15 -15.59 9.79
N LEU A 23 12.23 -15.07 11.01
CA LEU A 23 11.79 -13.71 11.34
C LEU A 23 12.51 -12.64 10.50
N ALA A 24 13.83 -12.77 10.31
CA ALA A 24 14.60 -11.85 9.50
C ALA A 24 14.23 -11.94 8.00
N VAL A 25 14.00 -13.16 7.48
CA VAL A 25 13.53 -13.38 6.12
C VAL A 25 12.15 -12.78 5.91
N ASP A 26 11.23 -12.97 6.86
CA ASP A 26 9.86 -12.44 6.79
C ASP A 26 9.87 -10.91 6.82
N ALA A 27 10.71 -10.30 7.67
CA ALA A 27 10.87 -8.85 7.73
C ALA A 27 11.45 -8.27 6.43
N LEU A 28 12.36 -8.99 5.77
CA LEU A 28 12.89 -8.60 4.44
C LEU A 28 11.86 -8.82 3.33
N ALA A 29 10.96 -9.79 3.47
CA ALA A 29 9.89 -10.03 2.51
C ALA A 29 8.77 -8.98 2.58
N GLN A 30 8.59 -8.34 3.74
CA GLN A 30 7.59 -7.29 3.93
C GLN A 30 7.87 -6.06 3.08
N ARG A 31 6.82 -5.55 2.44
CA ARG A 31 6.87 -4.37 1.58
C ARG A 31 6.68 -3.11 2.42
N ASN A 32 7.77 -2.55 2.94
CA ASN A 32 7.71 -1.27 3.65
C ASN A 32 7.46 -0.12 2.67
N THR A 33 6.29 0.53 2.80
CA THR A 33 6.02 1.81 2.12
C THR A 33 6.30 2.92 3.14
N PRO A 34 7.46 3.61 3.10
CA PRO A 34 7.91 4.50 4.18
C PRO A 34 6.97 5.68 4.46
N LEU A 35 6.06 5.98 3.53
CA LEU A 35 5.07 7.04 3.63
C LEU A 35 3.73 6.60 4.26
N VAL A 36 3.56 5.29 4.51
CA VAL A 36 2.39 4.72 5.20
C VAL A 36 2.79 4.27 6.59
N TRP A 37 2.10 4.78 7.59
CA TRP A 37 2.07 4.19 8.92
C TRP A 37 0.99 3.12 8.98
N ASP A 38 1.34 1.91 9.38
CA ASP A 38 0.41 0.79 9.58
C ASP A 38 0.49 0.30 11.03
N SER A 39 -0.62 0.36 11.75
CA SER A 39 -0.70 -0.12 13.13
C SER A 39 -2.11 -0.59 13.48
N LYS A 40 -2.22 -1.86 13.91
CA LYS A 40 -3.41 -2.43 14.58
C LYS A 40 -4.73 -2.20 13.79
N GLY A 41 -4.70 -2.41 12.47
CA GLY A 41 -5.88 -2.28 11.61
C GLY A 41 -6.21 -0.86 11.15
N PHE A 42 -5.33 0.10 11.44
CA PHE A 42 -5.47 1.46 10.96
C PHE A 42 -4.21 1.92 10.24
N LYS A 43 -4.40 2.57 9.09
CA LYS A 43 -3.32 3.06 8.24
C LYS A 43 -3.42 4.56 8.06
N LYS A 44 -2.28 5.24 7.96
CA LYS A 44 -2.21 6.67 7.67
C LYS A 44 -1.08 7.01 6.72
N VAL A 45 -1.32 8.02 5.89
CA VAL A 45 -0.26 8.65 5.12
C VAL A 45 0.44 9.69 5.99
N LEU A 46 1.77 9.63 6.05
CA LEU A 46 2.58 10.50 6.92
C LEU A 46 2.83 11.90 6.34
N SER A 47 2.66 12.07 5.02
CA SER A 47 2.83 13.37 4.35
C SER A 47 1.55 14.21 4.43
N PRO A 48 1.54 15.34 5.16
CA PRO A 48 0.34 16.16 5.34
C PRO A 48 -0.07 16.94 4.08
N THR A 49 0.86 17.12 3.13
CA THR A 49 0.63 17.87 1.88
C THR A 49 0.24 16.97 0.71
N MET A 50 0.21 15.65 0.90
CA MET A 50 -0.09 14.71 -0.17
C MET A 50 -1.55 14.85 -0.60
N ASN A 51 -1.81 14.88 -1.91
CA ASN A 51 -3.17 14.97 -2.42
C ASN A 51 -3.94 13.64 -2.19
N LEU A 52 -5.27 13.71 -2.20
CA LEU A 52 -6.11 12.56 -1.89
C LEU A 52 -5.96 11.39 -2.87
N LYS A 53 -5.67 11.67 -4.14
CA LYS A 53 -5.48 10.63 -5.18
C LYS A 53 -4.26 9.77 -4.84
N ASP A 54 -3.14 10.43 -4.52
CA ASP A 54 -1.89 9.77 -4.19
C ASP A 54 -2.00 9.02 -2.85
N GLN A 55 -2.69 9.62 -1.87
CA GLN A 55 -2.98 8.94 -0.60
C GLN A 55 -3.74 7.62 -0.81
N ILE A 56 -4.78 7.62 -1.66
CA ILE A 56 -5.56 6.41 -1.97
C ILE A 56 -4.67 5.33 -2.58
N LEU A 57 -3.84 5.67 -3.56
CA LEU A 57 -2.95 4.71 -4.22
C LEU A 57 -1.92 4.13 -3.24
N LEU A 58 -1.36 4.99 -2.39
CA LEU A 58 -0.38 4.61 -1.38
C LEU A 58 -0.99 3.63 -0.36
N LEU A 59 -2.16 3.97 0.19
CA LEU A 59 -2.88 3.12 1.14
C LEU A 59 -3.32 1.80 0.51
N ALA A 60 -3.87 1.82 -0.71
CA ALA A 60 -4.23 0.61 -1.44
C ALA A 60 -3.02 -0.29 -1.72
N SER A 61 -1.83 0.28 -1.95
CA SER A 61 -0.60 -0.49 -2.20
C SER A 61 0.00 -1.12 -0.97
N SER A 62 -0.40 -0.64 0.21
CA SER A 62 0.06 -1.16 1.50
C SER A 62 -0.77 -2.35 1.99
N THR A 63 -1.76 -2.78 1.23
CA THR A 63 -2.64 -3.90 1.55
C THR A 63 -2.58 -4.91 0.41
N ASP A 64 -2.46 -6.20 0.73
CA ASP A 64 -2.40 -7.27 -0.27
C ASP A 64 -3.79 -7.72 -0.76
N GLU A 65 -4.84 -7.31 -0.04
CA GLU A 65 -6.25 -7.64 -0.32
C GLU A 65 -7.05 -6.41 -0.80
N ASP A 66 -8.27 -6.67 -1.30
CA ASP A 66 -9.22 -5.63 -1.67
C ASP A 66 -9.57 -4.74 -0.47
N VAL A 67 -9.54 -3.43 -0.67
CA VAL A 67 -9.82 -2.46 0.39
C VAL A 67 -11.21 -1.87 0.19
N THR A 68 -11.99 -1.78 1.26
CA THR A 68 -13.32 -1.17 1.20
C THR A 68 -13.20 0.36 1.12
N ILE A 69 -14.21 0.99 0.51
CA ILE A 69 -14.29 2.46 0.49
C ILE A 69 -14.38 3.03 1.91
N GLN A 70 -15.05 2.32 2.82
CA GLN A 70 -15.18 2.76 4.20
C GLN A 70 -13.82 2.87 4.89
N GLU A 71 -13.01 1.81 4.83
CA GLU A 71 -11.65 1.80 5.41
C GLU A 71 -10.79 2.91 4.81
N LEU A 72 -10.82 3.08 3.48
CA LEU A 72 -10.07 4.12 2.79
C LEU A 72 -10.50 5.53 3.21
N MET A 73 -11.80 5.77 3.37
CA MET A 73 -12.31 7.05 3.86
C MET A 73 -11.91 7.31 5.31
N GLU A 74 -11.90 6.27 6.16
CA GLU A 74 -11.45 6.36 7.55
C GLU A 74 -9.95 6.68 7.63
N TRP A 75 -9.10 6.01 6.84
CA TRP A 75 -7.65 6.23 6.80
C TRP A 75 -7.25 7.60 6.22
N THR A 76 -8.04 8.13 5.28
CA THR A 76 -7.82 9.45 4.67
C THR A 76 -8.57 10.58 5.38
N GLU A 77 -9.32 10.27 6.45
CA GLU A 77 -10.16 11.21 7.21
C GLU A 77 -11.15 12.00 6.33
N SER A 78 -11.53 11.44 5.18
CA SER A 78 -12.41 12.11 4.23
C SER A 78 -13.87 11.97 4.62
N THR A 79 -14.55 13.09 4.84
CA THR A 79 -15.98 13.11 5.18
C THR A 79 -16.91 13.14 3.95
N ASN A 80 -16.40 13.54 2.78
CA ASN A 80 -17.22 13.73 1.57
C ASN A 80 -17.22 12.49 0.66
N LYS A 81 -18.18 11.57 0.90
CA LYS A 81 -18.32 10.34 0.11
C LYS A 81 -18.52 10.59 -1.38
N THR A 82 -19.32 11.58 -1.77
CA THR A 82 -19.60 11.87 -3.18
C THR A 82 -18.33 12.31 -3.93
N HIS A 83 -17.52 13.17 -3.30
CA HIS A 83 -16.23 13.58 -3.86
C HIS A 83 -15.26 12.40 -3.95
N TYR A 84 -15.24 11.55 -2.92
CA TYR A 84 -14.41 10.35 -2.86
C TYR A 84 -14.70 9.38 -4.01
N ILE A 85 -15.97 9.03 -4.20
CA ILE A 85 -16.43 8.15 -5.29
C ILE A 85 -16.08 8.74 -6.66
N ARG A 86 -16.14 10.07 -6.82
CA ARG A 86 -15.73 10.73 -8.07
C ARG A 86 -14.24 10.52 -8.35
N ILE A 87 -13.38 10.61 -7.33
CA ILE A 87 -11.94 10.34 -7.46
C ILE A 87 -11.69 8.87 -7.80
N LEU A 88 -12.37 7.94 -7.12
CA LEU A 88 -12.23 6.50 -7.40
C LEU A 88 -12.65 6.16 -8.83
N LYS A 89 -13.74 6.75 -9.34
CA LYS A 89 -14.15 6.59 -10.74
C LYS A 89 -13.13 7.16 -11.72
N ALA A 90 -12.48 8.27 -11.39
CA ALA A 90 -11.41 8.84 -12.20
C ALA A 90 -10.18 7.91 -12.23
N LEU A 91 -9.73 7.44 -11.06
CA LEU A 91 -8.64 6.45 -10.93
C LEU A 91 -8.93 5.15 -11.69
N HIS A 92 -10.18 4.69 -11.64
CA HIS A 92 -10.63 3.52 -12.39
C HIS A 92 -10.57 3.73 -13.90
N LYS A 93 -11.02 4.90 -14.36
CA LYS A 93 -10.95 5.29 -15.78
C LYS A 93 -9.50 5.36 -16.27
N GLU A 94 -8.58 5.84 -15.43
CA GLU A 94 -7.14 5.89 -15.70
C GLU A 94 -6.44 4.52 -15.60
N LYS A 95 -7.17 3.45 -15.28
CA LYS A 95 -6.64 2.08 -15.12
C LYS A 95 -5.60 1.93 -14.00
N LEU A 96 -5.66 2.80 -12.99
CA LEU A 96 -4.80 2.70 -11.81
C LEU A 96 -5.40 1.77 -10.74
N ILE A 97 -6.73 1.70 -10.66
CA ILE A 97 -7.46 0.81 -9.75
C ILE A 97 -8.62 0.11 -10.47
N HIS A 98 -9.00 -1.07 -9.98
CA HIS A 98 -10.32 -1.64 -10.22
C HIS A 98 -11.26 -1.13 -9.13
N PHE A 99 -12.39 -0.52 -9.51
CA PHE A 99 -13.41 -0.09 -8.55
C PHE A 99 -14.68 -0.92 -8.77
N ASP A 100 -15.00 -1.77 -7.82
CA ASP A 100 -16.23 -2.56 -7.81
C ASP A 100 -17.34 -1.77 -7.12
N ASN A 101 -18.30 -1.29 -7.91
CA ASN A 101 -19.43 -0.52 -7.39
C ASN A 101 -20.46 -1.40 -6.65
N SER A 102 -20.50 -2.70 -6.88
CA SER A 102 -21.41 -3.62 -6.18
C SER A 102 -20.90 -3.96 -4.79
N GLU A 103 -19.62 -4.29 -4.66
CA GLU A 103 -19.00 -4.63 -3.37
C GLU A 103 -18.46 -3.41 -2.61
N GLN A 104 -18.41 -2.23 -3.25
CA GLN A 104 -17.82 -1.01 -2.68
C GLN A 104 -16.36 -1.20 -2.25
N LYS A 105 -15.60 -1.93 -3.07
CA LYS A 105 -14.19 -2.25 -2.87
C LYS A 105 -13.34 -1.72 -4.02
N ILE A 106 -12.05 -1.55 -3.74
CA ILE A 106 -11.06 -1.29 -4.77
C ILE A 106 -9.94 -2.31 -4.71
N THR A 107 -9.38 -2.60 -5.89
CA THR A 107 -8.18 -3.41 -6.06
C THR A 107 -7.14 -2.57 -6.79
N LEU A 108 -5.91 -2.54 -6.30
CA LEU A 108 -4.82 -1.85 -6.98
C LEU A 108 -4.43 -2.60 -8.25
N LEU A 109 -4.33 -1.90 -9.38
CA LEU A 109 -3.85 -2.49 -10.63
C LEU A 109 -2.33 -2.33 -10.77
N PRO A 110 -1.66 -3.12 -11.63
CA PRO A 110 -0.21 -2.98 -11.87
C PRO A 110 0.21 -1.56 -12.27
N ALA A 111 -0.60 -0.85 -13.06
CA ALA A 111 -0.33 0.54 -13.43
C ALA A 111 -0.39 1.50 -12.23
N GLY A 112 -1.32 1.28 -11.30
CA GLY A 112 -1.37 2.01 -10.02
C GLY A 112 -0.16 1.74 -9.15
N SER A 113 0.30 0.47 -9.10
CA SER A 113 1.51 0.09 -8.36
C SER A 113 2.77 0.79 -8.88
N ASN A 114 2.90 0.97 -10.20
CA ASN A 114 3.99 1.74 -10.79
C ASN A 114 3.90 3.22 -10.43
N ASN A 115 2.69 3.79 -10.36
CA ASN A 115 2.47 5.18 -9.98
C ASN A 115 2.88 5.45 -8.53
N VAL A 116 2.61 4.49 -7.63
CA VAL A 116 3.05 4.55 -6.23
C VAL A 116 4.57 4.66 -6.12
N ALA A 117 5.35 3.95 -6.94
CA ALA A 117 6.81 4.08 -6.92
C ALA A 117 7.26 5.53 -7.19
N SER A 118 6.66 6.18 -8.18
CA SER A 118 6.93 7.59 -8.48
C SER A 118 6.47 8.55 -7.36
N ILE A 119 5.34 8.25 -6.71
CA ILE A 119 4.88 9.02 -5.55
C ILE A 119 5.88 8.93 -4.41
N VAL A 120 6.38 7.73 -4.11
CA VAL A 120 7.38 7.51 -3.05
C VAL A 120 8.67 8.26 -3.36
N GLU A 121 9.17 8.20 -4.60
CA GLU A 121 10.38 8.93 -5.02
C GLU A 121 10.25 10.46 -4.88
N SER A 122 9.05 11.02 -5.08
CA SER A 122 8.82 12.46 -4.97
C SER A 122 8.66 12.98 -3.53
N HIS A 123 8.46 12.09 -2.56
CA HIS A 123 8.19 12.42 -1.16
C HIS A 123 9.19 11.79 -0.17
N ALA A 124 10.18 11.04 -0.67
CA ALA A 124 11.32 10.50 0.09
C ALA A 124 12.48 11.49 0.12
#